data_AF-A0A657AM76-F1
#
_entry.id   AF-A0A657AM76-F1
#
_cell.length_a   1.000
_cell.length_b   1.000
_cell.length_c   1.000
_cell.angle_alpha   90.00
_cell.angle_beta   90.00
_cell.angle_gamma   90.00
#
_symmetry.space_group_name_H-M   'P 1'
#
loop_
_entity.id
_entity.type
_entity.pdbx_description
1 polymer ?
#
loop_
_entity_poly.entity_id
_entity_poly.type
_entity_poly.pdbx_seq_one_letter_code
_entity_poly.pdbx_strand_id
1 'polypeptide(L)'
;MNTYIPIILIIVIAVLIFKSMSKPDPAAEQCAKDIIQLLKKNQGASAEEIAKVLKAHNRTVEDAEKVTVIVKTRLVQAHIRKEDHNDVMLRVRQAKQLLATP
;
A
#
# COMPACT_ATOMS: atom_id res chain seq x y z
N MET A 1 11.16 25.86 -34.87
CA MET A 1 11.74 24.60 -34.35
C MET A 1 11.50 24.41 -32.84
N ASN A 2 10.36 24.89 -32.28
CA ASN A 2 10.13 24.96 -30.83
C ASN A 2 8.85 24.23 -30.34
N THR A 3 8.07 23.65 -31.26
CA THR A 3 6.77 23.01 -30.95
C THR A 3 6.88 21.51 -30.64
N TYR A 4 8.00 20.87 -31.00
CA TYR A 4 8.20 19.43 -30.81
C TYR A 4 8.63 19.07 -29.38
N ILE A 5 9.27 19.99 -28.67
CA ILE A 5 9.73 19.81 -27.29
C ILE A 5 8.58 19.51 -26.32
N PRO A 6 7.45 20.27 -26.30
CA PRO A 6 6.35 19.95 -25.40
C PRO A 6 5.66 18.63 -25.74
N ILE A 7 5.59 18.25 -27.03
CA ILE A 7 4.98 16.99 -27.47
C ILE A 7 5.80 15.80 -26.99
N ILE A 8 7.12 15.86 -27.15
CA ILE A 8 8.04 14.82 -26.66
C ILE A 8 7.95 14.71 -25.14
N LEU A 9 7.87 15.84 -24.43
CA LEU A 9 7.74 15.84 -22.96
C LEU A 9 6.45 15.16 -22.49
N ILE A 10 5.30 15.45 -23.14
CA ILE A 10 4.01 14.83 -22.81
C ILE A 10 4.05 13.31 -23.06
N ILE A 11 4.67 12.88 -24.17
CA ILE A 11 4.81 11.46 -24.49
C ILE A 11 5.72 10.76 -23.47
N VAL A 12 6.82 11.39 -23.06
CA VAL A 12 7.72 10.84 -22.03
C VAL A 12 6.99 10.73 -20.69
N ILE A 13 6.22 11.74 -20.28
CA ILE A 13 5.42 11.70 -19.05
C ILE A 13 4.37 10.58 -19.14
N ALA A 14 3.65 10.46 -20.25
CA ALA A 14 2.65 9.41 -20.46
C ALA A 14 3.29 8.01 -20.41
N VAL A 15 4.45 7.81 -21.05
CA VAL A 15 5.20 6.54 -21.04
C VAL A 15 5.74 6.23 -19.65
N LEU A 16 6.18 7.22 -18.87
CA LEU A 16 6.65 7.04 -17.49
C LEU A 16 5.49 6.64 -16.56
N ILE A 17 4.31 7.27 -16.70
CA ILE A 17 3.10 6.88 -15.97
C ILE A 17 2.66 5.46 -16.37
N PHE A 18 2.67 5.14 -17.66
CA PHE A 18 2.27 3.82 -18.16
C PHE A 18 3.24 2.70 -17.73
N LYS A 19 4.56 2.98 -17.71
CA LYS A 19 5.57 2.06 -17.19
C LYS A 19 5.52 1.90 -15.67
N SER A 20 5.12 2.95 -14.94
CA SER A 20 4.85 2.88 -13.51
C SER A 20 3.68 1.93 -13.20
N MET A 21 2.65 1.94 -14.05
CA MET A 21 1.47 1.06 -13.91
C MET A 21 1.77 -0.44 -14.09
N SER A 22 2.89 -0.80 -14.73
CA SER A 22 3.22 -2.19 -15.08
C SER A 22 4.25 -2.85 -14.17
N LYS A 23 4.80 -2.14 -13.16
CA LYS A 23 5.73 -2.71 -12.19
C LYS A 23 5.01 -2.89 -10.84
N PRO A 24 5.26 -4.00 -10.11
CA PRO A 24 4.82 -4.11 -8.72
C PRO A 24 5.35 -2.88 -7.97
N ASP A 25 4.45 -2.10 -7.36
CA ASP A 25 4.79 -0.87 -6.63
C ASP A 25 5.73 -1.26 -5.47
N PRO A 26 7.05 -1.02 -5.61
CA PRO A 26 8.04 -1.52 -4.64
C PRO A 26 7.84 -0.84 -3.29
N ALA A 27 7.26 0.34 -3.28
CA ALA A 27 7.00 1.09 -2.07
C ALA A 27 5.70 0.58 -1.39
N ALA A 28 4.69 0.13 -2.15
CA ALA A 28 3.53 -0.57 -1.55
C ALA A 28 3.96 -1.92 -0.95
N GLU A 29 4.90 -2.60 -1.61
CA GLU A 29 5.47 -3.85 -1.12
C GLU A 29 6.27 -3.67 0.16
N GLN A 30 7.06 -2.59 0.26
CA GLN A 30 7.77 -2.23 1.49
C GLN A 30 6.80 -1.85 2.62
N CYS A 31 5.78 -1.05 2.33
CA CYS A 31 4.75 -0.69 3.31
C CYS A 31 4.02 -1.95 3.84
N ALA A 32 3.63 -2.86 2.95
CA ALA A 32 3.01 -4.13 3.34
C ALA A 32 3.95 -4.99 4.19
N LYS A 33 5.25 -5.00 3.89
CA LYS A 33 6.26 -5.71 4.69
C LYS A 33 6.33 -5.17 6.12
N ASP A 34 6.31 -3.85 6.29
CA ASP A 34 6.35 -3.21 7.61
C ASP A 34 5.07 -3.49 8.41
N ILE A 35 3.90 -3.47 7.75
CA ILE A 35 2.62 -3.87 8.38
C ILE A 35 2.66 -5.34 8.83
N ILE A 36 3.16 -6.25 8.01
CA ILE A 36 3.31 -7.66 8.38
C ILE A 36 4.30 -7.82 9.53
N GLN A 37 5.39 -7.04 9.56
CA GLN A 37 6.34 -7.07 10.66
C GLN A 37 5.72 -6.55 11.96
N LEU A 38 4.90 -5.49 11.89
CA LEU A 38 4.10 -4.99 13.01
C LEU A 38 3.18 -6.10 13.54
N LEU A 39 2.42 -6.76 12.66
CA LEU A 39 1.49 -7.83 13.02
C LEU A 39 2.18 -9.08 13.57
N LYS A 40 3.39 -9.40 13.11
CA LYS A 40 4.20 -10.49 13.68
C LYS A 40 4.66 -10.19 15.11
N LYS A 41 5.00 -8.93 15.40
CA LYS A 41 5.40 -8.48 16.74
C LYS A 41 4.20 -8.30 17.68
N ASN A 42 3.10 -7.80 17.14
CA ASN A 42 1.85 -7.54 17.84
C ASN A 42 0.67 -7.95 16.96
N GLN A 43 0.18 -9.18 17.12
CA GLN A 43 -1.00 -9.66 16.38
C GLN A 43 -2.28 -8.89 16.75
N GLY A 44 -2.26 -8.23 17.91
CA GLY A 44 -3.31 -7.33 18.39
C GLY A 44 -3.22 -5.90 17.84
N ALA A 45 -2.29 -5.61 16.92
CA ALA A 45 -2.08 -4.24 16.44
C ALA A 45 -3.39 -3.60 15.95
N SER A 46 -3.61 -2.36 16.37
CA SER A 46 -4.84 -1.63 16.10
C SER A 46 -4.87 -1.05 14.69
N ALA A 47 -6.06 -0.66 14.24
CA ALA A 47 -6.23 0.05 12.97
C ALA A 47 -5.41 1.36 12.93
N GLU A 48 -5.28 2.06 14.06
CA GLU A 48 -4.51 3.30 14.16
C GLU A 48 -3.01 3.07 14.01
N GLU A 49 -2.47 1.98 14.58
CA GLU A 49 -1.05 1.63 14.43
C GLU A 49 -0.72 1.27 12.99
N ILE A 50 -1.61 0.51 12.32
CA ILE A 50 -1.48 0.21 10.90
C ILE A 50 -1.60 1.49 10.05
N ALA A 51 -2.50 2.39 10.41
CA ALA A 51 -2.66 3.68 9.73
C ALA A 51 -1.42 4.55 9.87
N LYS A 52 -0.74 4.54 11.03
CA LYS A 52 0.55 5.22 11.22
C LYS A 52 1.60 4.70 10.25
N VAL A 53 1.67 3.39 10.03
CA VAL A 53 2.59 2.80 9.03
C VAL A 53 2.23 3.27 7.62
N LEU A 54 0.95 3.26 7.26
CA LEU A 54 0.50 3.76 5.95
C LEU A 54 0.86 5.25 5.76
N LYS A 55 0.64 6.09 6.77
CA LYS A 55 0.99 7.52 6.76
C LYS A 55 2.51 7.74 6.68
N ALA A 56 3.30 6.97 7.43
CA ALA A 56 4.77 7.04 7.39
C ALA A 56 5.33 6.73 5.99
N HIS A 57 4.64 5.89 5.22
CA HIS A 57 4.95 5.57 3.84
C HIS A 57 4.31 6.52 2.82
N ASN A 58 3.73 7.65 3.27
CA ASN A 58 3.00 8.64 2.47
C ASN A 58 1.94 8.02 1.56
N ARG A 59 1.21 7.01 2.05
CA ARG A 59 0.20 6.30 1.27
C ARG A 59 -1.11 7.07 1.22
N THR A 60 -1.62 7.27 0.01
CA THR A 60 -3.00 7.72 -0.21
C THR A 60 -3.98 6.57 0.04
N VAL A 61 -5.29 6.88 0.09
CA VAL A 61 -6.35 5.87 0.18
C VAL A 61 -6.29 4.88 -0.99
N GLU A 62 -5.98 5.37 -2.20
CA GLU A 62 -5.85 4.56 -3.41
C GLU A 62 -4.63 3.63 -3.33
N ASP A 63 -3.50 4.12 -2.83
CA ASP A 63 -2.30 3.30 -2.63
C ASP A 63 -2.48 2.25 -1.53
N ALA A 64 -3.24 2.59 -0.48
CA ALA A 64 -3.54 1.68 0.62
C ALA A 64 -4.35 0.46 0.16
N GLU A 65 -5.11 0.55 -0.94
CA GLU A 65 -5.78 -0.61 -1.53
C GLU A 65 -4.76 -1.63 -2.05
N LYS A 66 -3.73 -1.16 -2.77
CA LYS A 66 -2.63 -2.03 -3.25
C LYS A 66 -1.90 -2.68 -2.09
N VAL A 67 -1.60 -1.90 -1.05
CA VAL A 67 -0.97 -2.41 0.18
C VAL A 67 -1.85 -3.49 0.84
N THR A 68 -3.17 -3.27 0.92
CA THR A 68 -4.11 -4.21 1.53
C THR A 68 -4.12 -5.58 0.81
N VAL A 69 -4.06 -5.57 -0.53
CA VAL A 69 -3.96 -6.81 -1.33
C VAL A 69 -2.64 -7.55 -1.07
N ILE A 70 -1.53 -6.82 -0.98
CA ILE A 70 -0.21 -7.42 -0.69
C ILE A 70 -0.19 -7.98 0.73
N VAL A 71 -0.70 -7.24 1.72
CA VAL A 71 -0.81 -7.68 3.12
C VAL A 71 -1.62 -8.97 3.18
N LYS A 72 -2.81 -9.03 2.56
CA LYS A 72 -3.64 -10.26 2.52
C LYS A 72 -2.86 -11.47 2.03
N THR A 73 -2.13 -11.33 0.92
CA THR A 73 -1.31 -12.41 0.35
C THR A 73 -0.18 -12.82 1.30
N ARG A 74 0.43 -11.84 1.98
CA ARG A 74 1.54 -12.08 2.91
C ARG A 74 1.11 -12.56 4.29
N LEU A 75 -0.14 -12.36 4.72
CA LEU A 75 -0.67 -12.92 5.98
C LEU A 75 -0.57 -14.45 6.00
N VAL A 76 -0.87 -15.08 4.86
CA VAL A 76 -0.74 -16.53 4.66
C VAL A 76 0.72 -16.97 4.84
N GLN A 77 1.67 -16.20 4.32
CA GLN A 77 3.11 -16.48 4.44
C GLN A 77 3.67 -16.14 5.84
N ALA A 78 3.01 -15.24 6.56
CA ALA A 78 3.45 -14.74 7.85
C ALA A 78 3.19 -15.69 9.03
N HIS A 79 2.62 -16.88 8.78
CA HIS A 79 2.25 -17.87 9.82
C HIS A 79 1.23 -17.33 10.84
N ILE A 80 0.46 -16.31 10.46
CA ILE A 80 -0.70 -15.88 11.25
C ILE A 80 -1.79 -16.93 11.05
N ARG A 81 -2.48 -17.30 12.12
CA ARG A 81 -3.55 -18.32 12.06
C ARG A 81 -4.68 -17.83 11.16
N LYS A 82 -5.26 -18.75 10.38
CA LYS A 82 -6.33 -18.42 9.43
C LYS A 82 -7.55 -17.79 10.12
N GLU A 83 -7.88 -18.22 11.34
CA GLU A 83 -8.96 -17.61 12.12
C GLU A 83 -8.74 -16.11 12.36
N ASP A 84 -7.48 -15.70 12.57
CA ASP A 84 -7.11 -14.33 12.88
C ASP A 84 -6.99 -13.45 11.62
N HIS A 85 -7.00 -14.04 10.41
CA HIS A 85 -6.83 -13.29 9.15
C HIS A 85 -7.96 -12.31 8.92
N ASN A 86 -9.20 -12.69 9.22
CA ASN A 86 -10.36 -11.84 9.00
C ASN A 86 -10.32 -10.59 9.91
N ASP A 87 -9.97 -10.78 11.19
CA ASP A 87 -9.81 -9.70 12.15
C ASP A 87 -8.69 -8.74 11.76
N VAL A 88 -7.54 -9.28 11.35
CA VAL A 88 -6.42 -8.47 10.86
C VAL A 88 -6.84 -7.67 9.62
N MET A 89 -7.51 -8.31 8.65
CA MET A 89 -7.99 -7.63 7.44
C MET A 89 -9.05 -6.58 7.75
N LEU A 90 -9.89 -6.78 8.78
CA LEU A 90 -10.83 -5.77 9.25
C LEU A 90 -10.09 -4.53 9.76
N ARG A 91 -9.06 -4.70 10.59
CA ARG A 91 -8.23 -3.60 11.11
C ARG A 91 -7.46 -2.89 10.00
N VAL A 92 -6.93 -3.62 9.01
CA VAL A 92 -6.28 -3.02 7.83
C VAL A 92 -7.26 -2.16 7.01
N ARG A 93 -8.52 -2.62 6.84
CA ARG A 93 -9.56 -1.83 6.17
C ARG A 93 -9.95 -0.59 6.98
N GLN A 94 -10.08 -0.71 8.29
CA GLN A 94 -10.30 0.44 9.18
C GLN A 94 -9.14 1.43 9.11
N ALA A 95 -7.89 0.94 9.08
CA ALA A 95 -6.71 1.77 8.92
C ALA A 95 -6.75 2.59 7.61
N LYS A 96 -7.21 1.98 6.51
CA LYS A 96 -7.45 2.68 5.24
C LYS A 96 -8.51 3.78 5.40
N GLN A 97 -9.61 3.52 6.10
CA GLN A 97 -10.65 4.53 6.36
C GLN A 97 -10.10 5.71 7.16
N LEU A 98 -9.19 5.49 8.11
CA LEU A 98 -8.51 6.54 8.87
C LEU A 98 -7.57 7.42 8.03
N LEU A 99 -7.23 7.02 6.80
CA LEU A 99 -6.53 7.88 5.84
C LEU A 99 -7.49 8.80 5.07
N ALA A 100 -8.75 8.41 4.96
CA ALA A 100 -9.78 9.19 4.27
C ALA A 100 -10.37 10.29 5.16
N THR A 101 -10.23 10.16 6.48
CA THR A 101 -10.63 11.19 7.44
C THR A 101 -9.51 12.25 7.54
N PRO A 102 -9.80 13.54 7.28
CA PRO A 102 -8.81 14.62 7.35
C PRO A 102 -8.26 14.83 8.77
#